data_AF-E5AMF6-F1
#
_entry.id   AF-E5AMF6-F1
#
_cell.length_a   1.000
_cell.length_b   1.000
_cell.length_c   1.000
_cell.angle_alpha   90.00
_cell.angle_beta   90.00
_cell.angle_gamma   90.00
#
_symmetry.space_group_name_H-M   'P 1'
#
loop_
_entity.id
_entity.type
_entity.pdbx_description
1 polymer ?
#
loop_
_entity_poly.entity_id
_entity_poly.type
_entity_poly.pdbx_seq_one_letter_code
_entity_poly.pdbx_strand_id
1 'polypeptide(L)'
;MTQDAGAAQRLQANANSGPGTRGTTMRKTLRKFLMGVSLLAAGIGLWALALADGASGAVAASVLVSSATNTVHAASAAPVFAPVACAAEASGAAPAIGASGEQAAGAPAAPMAPVVLDASKINAGDTAWMLSSTALVLFMTIPGLALFYGGMVRKKNVLATLMQSFAITCLVTIIWVVLGYSLAFTPGNAFIGGFSRVLLSGMSFIKGDKGVTLTVSHLATTIPESVYMTYQMTFAIITPALICGAFADRMKFSAMLVFMALWSIMVYSPIAHMVWEPTGWLSAAGILDFAGGTVVHINAGMAGLVCALVLGKRVGYGREAMAPHNLVLTLVGAAMLWVGWFGFNAGSALAADGRAGFAMVTTQVATAAAALAWMFAEWIGKGKPSVLGIASGAVAGLVAVTPASGFVGVSGALSIGIVAGVLCFLSATWLKNKLGYDDSLDAFGVHGIGGIIGAILTGVFAVKDIGGADGSVILQLKGVATTLIYSGLVSFILLKIIDAVIGLRVTEEEEREGLDVVLHGEHVE
;
A
#
# COMPACT_ATOMS: atom_id res chain seq x y z
N MET A 1 -3.03 7.99 -77.20
CA MET A 1 -4.19 7.92 -76.30
C MET A 1 -4.36 6.46 -75.88
N THR A 2 -3.86 6.08 -74.69
CA THR A 2 -4.23 4.90 -73.86
C THR A 2 -3.06 4.57 -72.91
N GLN A 3 -2.82 5.43 -71.92
CA GLN A 3 -1.91 5.08 -70.81
C GLN A 3 -2.28 5.83 -69.52
N ASP A 4 -3.57 6.05 -69.25
CA ASP A 4 -3.97 6.80 -68.05
C ASP A 4 -5.30 6.38 -67.41
N ALA A 5 -5.84 5.21 -67.77
CA ALA A 5 -7.07 4.69 -67.15
C ALA A 5 -6.80 3.84 -65.88
N GLY A 6 -5.58 3.34 -65.70
CA GLY A 6 -5.23 2.42 -64.59
C GLY A 6 -4.85 3.11 -63.27
N ALA A 7 -4.40 4.37 -63.31
CA ALA A 7 -3.98 5.11 -62.11
C ALA A 7 -5.18 5.71 -61.36
N ALA A 8 -6.21 6.18 -62.09
CA ALA A 8 -7.41 6.76 -61.49
C ALA A 8 -8.27 5.73 -60.72
N GLN A 9 -8.35 4.47 -61.20
CA GLN A 9 -9.08 3.41 -60.50
C GLN A 9 -8.39 2.95 -59.19
N ARG A 10 -7.06 3.07 -59.08
CA ARG A 10 -6.34 2.71 -57.84
C ARG A 10 -6.44 3.78 -56.76
N LEU A 11 -6.67 5.04 -57.13
CA LEU A 11 -6.90 6.14 -56.17
C LEU A 11 -8.33 6.15 -55.62
N GLN A 12 -9.33 5.69 -56.38
CA GLN A 12 -10.71 5.57 -55.90
C GLN A 12 -10.94 4.37 -54.96
N ALA A 13 -10.15 3.30 -55.07
CA ALA A 13 -10.28 2.14 -54.19
C ALA A 13 -9.77 2.40 -52.75
N ASN A 14 -8.84 3.34 -52.56
CA ASN A 14 -8.32 3.72 -51.24
C ASN A 14 -9.14 4.80 -50.52
N ALA A 15 -10.10 5.44 -51.20
CA ALA A 15 -10.96 6.46 -50.61
C ALA A 15 -12.25 5.91 -49.96
N ASN A 16 -12.57 4.63 -50.18
CA ASN A 16 -13.80 3.99 -49.66
C ASN A 16 -13.62 3.21 -48.34
N SER A 17 -12.44 3.25 -47.70
CA SER A 17 -12.23 2.66 -46.36
C SER A 17 -12.44 3.69 -45.26
N GLY A 18 -13.71 4.01 -44.99
CA GLY A 18 -14.10 4.98 -43.96
C GLY A 18 -13.58 4.66 -42.54
N PRO A 19 -13.57 5.65 -41.62
CA PRO A 19 -12.96 5.57 -40.28
C PRO A 19 -13.67 4.64 -39.27
N GLY A 20 -14.56 3.75 -39.71
CA GLY A 20 -15.45 2.97 -38.84
C GLY A 20 -14.94 1.60 -38.37
N THR A 21 -13.83 1.08 -38.91
CA THR A 21 -13.43 -0.33 -38.70
C THR A 21 -12.34 -0.53 -37.63
N ARG A 22 -11.47 0.45 -37.39
CA ARG A 22 -10.46 0.37 -36.31
C ARG A 22 -11.07 0.56 -34.91
N GLY A 23 -11.98 1.52 -34.74
CA GLY A 23 -12.65 1.76 -33.45
C GLY A 23 -13.59 0.63 -33.01
N THR A 24 -14.25 -0.06 -33.97
CA THR A 24 -15.11 -1.21 -33.68
C THR A 24 -14.32 -2.48 -33.35
N THR A 25 -13.13 -2.65 -33.95
CA THR A 25 -12.23 -3.77 -33.63
C THR A 25 -11.62 -3.60 -32.23
N MET A 26 -11.16 -2.40 -31.87
CA MET A 26 -10.62 -2.11 -30.54
C MET A 26 -11.68 -2.22 -29.43
N ARG A 27 -12.92 -1.75 -29.67
CA ARG A 27 -14.05 -1.96 -28.72
C ARG A 27 -14.42 -3.43 -28.56
N LYS A 28 -14.33 -4.24 -29.63
CA LYS A 28 -14.56 -5.69 -29.57
C LYS A 28 -13.44 -6.40 -28.82
N THR A 29 -12.18 -6.03 -29.04
CA THR A 29 -11.03 -6.60 -28.31
C THR A 29 -11.06 -6.22 -26.84
N LEU A 30 -11.36 -4.96 -26.52
CA LEU A 30 -11.51 -4.50 -25.14
C LEU A 30 -12.70 -5.16 -24.43
N ARG A 31 -13.86 -5.33 -25.09
CA ARG A 31 -14.99 -6.09 -24.54
C ARG A 31 -14.66 -7.56 -24.33
N LYS A 32 -13.98 -8.22 -25.27
CA LYS A 32 -13.55 -9.62 -25.14
C LYS A 32 -12.51 -9.79 -24.04
N PHE A 33 -11.61 -8.83 -23.87
CA PHE A 33 -10.61 -8.83 -22.81
C PHE A 33 -11.24 -8.57 -21.44
N LEU A 34 -12.13 -7.57 -21.31
CA LEU A 34 -12.87 -7.31 -20.08
C LEU A 34 -13.80 -8.49 -19.71
N MET A 35 -14.48 -9.09 -20.68
CA MET A 35 -15.18 -10.37 -20.47
C MET A 35 -14.21 -11.47 -20.08
N GLY A 36 -13.02 -11.54 -20.67
CA GLY A 36 -11.99 -12.53 -20.32
C GLY A 36 -11.52 -12.38 -18.87
N VAL A 37 -11.27 -11.15 -18.41
CA VAL A 37 -10.92 -10.87 -17.01
C VAL A 37 -12.09 -11.16 -16.07
N SER A 38 -13.32 -10.78 -16.44
CA SER A 38 -14.52 -11.12 -15.66
C SER A 38 -14.80 -12.63 -15.64
N LEU A 39 -14.54 -13.36 -16.73
CA LEU A 39 -14.70 -14.81 -16.84
C LEU A 39 -13.55 -15.57 -16.18
N LEU A 40 -12.35 -15.00 -16.11
CA LEU A 40 -11.24 -15.56 -15.34
C LEU A 40 -11.50 -15.36 -13.84
N ALA A 41 -11.96 -14.17 -13.43
CA ALA A 41 -12.37 -13.90 -12.05
C ALA A 41 -13.59 -14.74 -11.65
N ALA A 42 -14.59 -14.89 -12.53
CA ALA A 42 -15.73 -15.76 -12.32
C ALA A 42 -15.36 -17.25 -12.41
N GLY A 43 -14.44 -17.64 -13.27
CA GLY A 43 -13.95 -19.01 -13.43
C GLY A 43 -13.12 -19.46 -12.25
N ILE A 44 -12.26 -18.58 -11.71
CA ILE A 44 -11.57 -18.77 -10.43
C ILE A 44 -12.60 -18.79 -9.29
N GLY A 45 -13.63 -17.93 -9.32
CA GLY A 45 -14.71 -17.94 -8.33
C GLY A 45 -15.56 -19.22 -8.35
N LEU A 46 -15.91 -19.74 -9.52
CA LEU A 46 -16.66 -20.99 -9.72
C LEU A 46 -15.83 -22.22 -9.37
N TRP A 47 -14.53 -22.21 -9.70
CA TRP A 47 -13.60 -23.26 -9.32
C TRP A 47 -13.30 -23.24 -7.80
N ALA A 48 -13.24 -22.05 -7.19
CA ALA A 48 -13.13 -21.88 -5.73
C ALA A 48 -14.42 -22.30 -5.01
N LEU A 49 -15.62 -22.03 -5.57
CA LEU A 49 -16.89 -22.55 -5.05
C LEU A 49 -16.93 -24.08 -5.07
N ALA A 50 -16.44 -24.69 -6.16
CA ALA A 50 -16.36 -26.15 -6.29
C ALA A 50 -15.38 -26.80 -5.29
N LEU A 51 -14.35 -26.07 -4.83
CA LEU A 51 -13.44 -26.53 -3.78
C LEU A 51 -13.97 -26.26 -2.36
N ALA A 52 -14.77 -25.20 -2.17
CA ALA A 52 -15.41 -24.87 -0.89
C ALA A 52 -16.50 -25.89 -0.50
N ASP A 53 -17.26 -26.40 -1.47
CA ASP A 53 -18.25 -27.47 -1.24
C ASP A 53 -17.59 -28.83 -0.88
N GLY A 54 -16.31 -29.02 -1.21
CA GLY A 54 -15.55 -30.21 -0.80
C GLY A 54 -15.07 -30.19 0.66
N ALA A 55 -14.98 -29.01 1.29
CA ALA A 55 -14.45 -28.85 2.64
C ALA A 55 -15.53 -28.85 3.74
N SER A 56 -16.78 -28.53 3.39
CA SER A 56 -17.93 -28.50 4.31
C SER A 56 -18.42 -29.90 4.73
N GLY A 57 -18.04 -30.95 4.02
CA GLY A 57 -18.40 -32.34 4.34
C GLY A 57 -17.61 -33.00 5.47
N ALA A 58 -16.48 -32.43 5.91
CA ALA A 58 -15.55 -33.11 6.82
C ALA A 58 -15.60 -32.62 8.29
N VAL A 59 -16.38 -31.59 8.62
CA VAL A 59 -16.38 -30.96 9.96
C VAL A 59 -17.61 -31.32 10.82
N ALA A 60 -18.55 -32.12 10.29
CA ALA A 60 -19.81 -32.42 10.97
C ALA A 60 -19.76 -33.54 12.04
N ALA A 61 -18.59 -34.04 12.45
CA ALA A 61 -18.50 -35.15 13.39
C ALA A 61 -17.43 -34.95 14.48
N SER A 62 -17.74 -34.14 15.50
CA SER A 62 -17.34 -34.37 16.90
C SER A 62 -17.65 -33.16 17.79
N VAL A 63 -18.91 -33.06 18.26
CA VAL A 63 -19.23 -32.29 19.47
C VAL A 63 -20.18 -33.13 20.30
N LEU A 64 -19.65 -33.78 21.34
CA LEU A 64 -20.44 -34.29 22.45
C LEU A 64 -19.94 -33.67 23.76
N VAL A 65 -20.93 -33.18 24.48
CA VAL A 65 -20.97 -32.36 25.70
C VAL A 65 -20.17 -32.95 26.87
N SER A 66 -19.54 -32.06 27.65
CA SER A 66 -19.49 -32.20 29.11
C SER A 66 -19.57 -30.83 29.77
N SER A 67 -20.63 -30.64 30.54
CA SER A 67 -20.97 -29.46 31.32
C SER A 67 -20.36 -29.54 32.73
N ALA A 68 -19.65 -28.50 33.15
CA ALA A 68 -19.41 -28.25 34.58
C ALA A 68 -19.61 -26.76 34.86
N THR A 69 -20.66 -26.50 35.63
CA THR A 69 -21.04 -25.23 36.24
C THR A 69 -19.95 -24.70 37.15
N ASN A 70 -19.66 -23.39 37.10
CA ASN A 70 -19.19 -22.68 38.28
C ASN A 70 -19.77 -21.28 38.35
N THR A 71 -20.14 -20.94 39.58
CA THR A 71 -21.03 -19.90 40.05
C THR A 71 -20.40 -18.52 40.05
N VAL A 72 -21.27 -17.53 39.85
CA VAL A 72 -21.03 -16.09 39.84
C VAL A 72 -20.72 -15.58 41.25
N HIS A 73 -19.69 -14.74 41.39
CA HIS A 73 -19.65 -13.71 42.43
C HIS A 73 -19.42 -12.34 41.79
N ALA A 74 -20.41 -11.47 41.97
CA ALA A 74 -20.38 -10.07 41.61
C ALA A 74 -19.72 -9.26 42.74
N ALA A 75 -18.91 -8.27 42.40
CA ALA A 75 -18.63 -7.12 43.25
C ALA A 75 -18.41 -5.87 42.39
N SER A 76 -19.18 -4.84 42.69
CA SER A 76 -19.15 -3.50 42.12
C SER A 76 -18.15 -2.60 42.86
N ALA A 77 -17.56 -1.63 42.17
CA ALA A 77 -17.39 -0.25 42.66
C ALA A 77 -16.75 0.66 41.59
N ALA A 78 -17.29 1.88 41.51
CA ALA A 78 -16.92 2.96 40.59
C ALA A 78 -15.72 3.79 41.11
N PRO A 79 -15.20 4.77 40.34
CA PRO A 79 -13.83 5.28 40.45
C PRO A 79 -13.69 6.52 41.34
N VAL A 80 -12.45 6.81 41.78
CA VAL A 80 -12.07 8.09 42.40
C VAL A 80 -10.78 8.60 41.75
N PHE A 81 -10.78 9.88 41.37
CA PHE A 81 -9.67 10.58 40.71
C PHE A 81 -8.79 11.38 41.70
N ALA A 82 -7.48 11.40 41.38
CA ALA A 82 -6.44 12.45 41.61
C ALA A 82 -5.75 12.57 43.00
N PRO A 83 -4.56 13.21 43.13
CA PRO A 83 -3.61 13.76 42.13
C PRO A 83 -2.11 13.35 42.30
N VAL A 84 -1.29 13.92 41.43
CA VAL A 84 0.17 13.85 41.14
C VAL A 84 1.14 14.05 42.32
N ALA A 85 2.30 13.36 42.30
CA ALA A 85 3.58 13.90 42.79
C ALA A 85 4.80 13.20 42.12
N CYS A 86 5.74 14.02 41.64
CA CYS A 86 7.10 13.61 41.23
C CYS A 86 7.96 13.34 42.48
N ALA A 87 8.79 12.29 42.44
CA ALA A 87 10.06 12.26 43.15
C ALA A 87 10.99 11.23 42.48
N ALA A 88 12.16 11.70 42.07
CA ALA A 88 13.28 10.89 41.68
C ALA A 88 13.97 10.35 42.93
N GLU A 89 14.41 9.09 42.91
CA GLU A 89 15.57 8.66 43.69
C GLU A 89 16.21 7.43 43.04
N ALA A 90 17.53 7.49 42.94
CA ALA A 90 18.40 6.48 42.37
C ALA A 90 19.07 5.65 43.48
N SER A 91 19.59 4.49 43.06
CA SER A 91 20.60 3.64 43.70
C SER A 91 20.10 2.45 44.53
N GLY A 92 20.68 1.28 44.22
CA GLY A 92 20.49 0.03 44.95
C GLY A 92 20.88 -1.19 44.12
N ALA A 93 22.18 -1.42 43.95
CA ALA A 93 22.72 -2.64 43.35
C ALA A 93 22.76 -3.79 44.37
N ALA A 94 22.25 -4.98 44.00
CA ALA A 94 22.68 -6.34 44.41
C ALA A 94 21.61 -7.39 44.00
N PRO A 95 21.91 -8.70 43.96
CA PRO A 95 23.04 -9.40 43.35
C PRO A 95 22.56 -10.43 42.29
N ALA A 96 23.51 -10.96 41.51
CA ALA A 96 23.28 -12.02 40.53
C ALA A 96 22.80 -13.33 41.19
N ILE A 97 21.72 -13.92 40.67
CA ILE A 97 21.23 -15.25 41.06
C ILE A 97 21.06 -16.11 39.80
N GLY A 98 21.87 -17.17 39.76
CA GLY A 98 21.62 -18.50 39.19
C GLY A 98 20.85 -18.64 37.88
N ALA A 99 21.56 -18.99 36.81
CA ALA A 99 20.98 -19.63 35.64
C ALA A 99 20.40 -21.02 36.02
N SER A 100 19.08 -21.14 36.00
CA SER A 100 18.39 -22.42 35.88
C SER A 100 17.48 -22.36 34.66
N GLY A 101 17.72 -23.25 33.70
CA GLY A 101 16.96 -23.35 32.46
C GLY A 101 15.52 -23.75 32.73
N GLU A 102 14.60 -22.80 32.61
CA GLU A 102 13.21 -23.09 32.31
C GLU A 102 13.04 -23.10 30.79
N GLN A 103 12.76 -24.28 30.24
CA GLN A 103 12.19 -24.41 28.91
C GLN A 103 10.90 -23.60 28.89
N ALA A 104 10.89 -22.55 28.07
CA ALA A 104 9.71 -21.76 27.79
C ALA A 104 8.59 -22.71 27.32
N ALA A 105 7.60 -22.91 28.19
CA ALA A 105 6.36 -23.59 27.84
C ALA A 105 5.76 -22.83 26.63
N GLY A 106 5.55 -23.57 25.53
CA GLY A 106 5.05 -23.00 24.29
C GLY A 106 3.75 -22.23 24.56
N ALA A 107 3.74 -20.96 24.14
CA ALA A 107 2.53 -20.17 24.11
C ALA A 107 1.44 -20.97 23.36
N PRO A 108 0.18 -20.97 23.84
CA PRO A 108 -0.91 -21.63 23.14
C PRO A 108 -0.96 -21.13 21.70
N ALA A 109 -1.10 -22.05 20.74
CA ALA A 109 -1.18 -21.72 19.32
C ALA A 109 -2.27 -20.65 19.12
N ALA A 110 -1.87 -19.48 18.63
CA ALA A 110 -2.80 -18.38 18.37
C ALA A 110 -3.92 -18.89 17.45
N PRO A 111 -5.19 -18.55 17.71
CA PRO A 111 -6.28 -18.96 16.84
C PRO A 111 -5.97 -18.46 15.43
N MET A 112 -5.82 -19.39 14.49
CA MET A 112 -5.41 -19.03 13.14
C MET A 112 -6.59 -18.64 12.26
N ALA A 113 -7.83 -18.96 12.67
CA ALA A 113 -9.02 -18.66 11.89
C ALA A 113 -9.84 -17.52 12.52
N PRO A 114 -10.56 -16.74 11.71
CA PRO A 114 -11.55 -15.81 12.22
C PRO A 114 -12.62 -16.50 13.08
N VAL A 115 -13.12 -15.78 14.08
CA VAL A 115 -14.09 -16.30 15.05
C VAL A 115 -15.32 -15.40 15.10
N VAL A 116 -16.48 -15.98 15.42
CA VAL A 116 -17.71 -15.22 15.68
C VAL A 116 -17.80 -14.92 17.16
N LEU A 117 -17.91 -13.65 17.53
CA LEU A 117 -17.99 -13.18 18.91
C LEU A 117 -19.26 -12.37 19.14
N ASP A 118 -19.68 -12.30 20.40
CA ASP A 118 -20.71 -11.36 20.84
C ASP A 118 -20.16 -9.93 20.81
N ALA A 119 -20.97 -8.98 20.35
CA ALA A 119 -20.59 -7.58 20.19
C ALA A 119 -20.16 -6.91 21.52
N SER A 120 -20.59 -7.42 22.67
CA SER A 120 -20.13 -6.96 23.99
C SER A 120 -18.63 -7.18 24.24
N LYS A 121 -17.96 -8.02 23.44
CA LYS A 121 -16.52 -8.26 23.49
C LYS A 121 -15.69 -7.29 22.63
N ILE A 122 -16.35 -6.45 21.83
CA ILE A 122 -15.70 -5.49 20.95
C ILE A 122 -15.41 -4.19 21.69
N ASN A 123 -14.22 -3.65 21.49
CA ASN A 123 -13.85 -2.35 22.03
C ASN A 123 -14.37 -1.24 21.10
N ALA A 124 -15.32 -0.45 21.61
CA ALA A 124 -15.92 0.65 20.86
C ALA A 124 -14.90 1.77 20.54
N GLY A 125 -13.93 2.02 21.44
CA GLY A 125 -12.85 3.00 21.23
C GLY A 125 -11.90 2.58 20.12
N ASP A 126 -11.44 1.32 20.15
CA ASP A 126 -10.60 0.77 19.08
C ASP A 126 -11.35 0.80 17.75
N THR A 127 -12.63 0.39 17.75
CA THR A 127 -13.46 0.41 16.54
C THR A 127 -13.63 1.83 15.98
N ALA A 128 -13.88 2.83 16.83
CA ALA A 128 -14.01 4.23 16.41
C ALA A 128 -12.69 4.78 15.84
N TRP A 129 -11.56 4.44 16.46
CA TRP A 129 -10.24 4.80 15.98
C TRP A 129 -9.95 4.18 14.61
N MET A 130 -10.31 2.91 14.40
CA MET A 130 -10.06 2.21 13.14
C MET A 130 -10.97 2.68 12.00
N LEU A 131 -12.23 3.02 12.28
CA LEU A 131 -13.11 3.68 11.29
C LEU A 131 -12.55 5.05 10.87
N SER A 132 -12.07 5.83 11.84
CA SER A 132 -11.45 7.14 11.58
C SER A 132 -10.15 6.99 10.79
N SER A 133 -9.29 6.05 11.19
CA SER A 133 -8.02 5.75 10.51
C SER A 133 -8.24 5.30 9.07
N THR A 134 -9.26 4.47 8.82
CA THR A 134 -9.67 4.08 7.47
C THR A 134 -10.03 5.29 6.60
N ALA A 135 -10.83 6.22 7.13
CA ALA A 135 -11.18 7.44 6.40
C ALA A 135 -9.94 8.33 6.12
N LEU A 136 -9.02 8.44 7.08
CA LEU A 136 -7.77 9.19 6.94
C LEU A 136 -6.86 8.60 5.86
N VAL A 137 -6.70 7.27 5.80
CA VAL A 137 -5.89 6.64 4.75
C VAL A 137 -6.55 6.75 3.37
N LEU A 138 -7.87 6.64 3.29
CA LEU A 138 -8.57 6.86 2.02
C LEU A 138 -8.43 8.32 1.53
N PHE A 139 -8.45 9.27 2.48
CA PHE A 139 -8.16 10.69 2.21
C PHE A 139 -6.73 10.92 1.67
N MET A 140 -5.77 10.07 2.04
CA MET A 140 -4.45 10.10 1.41
C MET A 140 -4.49 9.73 -0.07
N THR A 141 -5.34 8.79 -0.48
CA THR A 141 -5.32 8.32 -1.87
C THR A 141 -6.16 9.21 -2.78
N ILE A 142 -7.43 9.44 -2.43
CA ILE A 142 -8.40 10.05 -3.34
C ILE A 142 -8.04 11.52 -3.62
N PRO A 143 -7.98 12.43 -2.63
CA PRO A 143 -7.49 13.77 -2.88
C PRO A 143 -5.99 13.93 -2.64
N GLY A 144 -5.38 13.27 -1.65
CA GLY A 144 -3.99 13.55 -1.26
C GLY A 144 -2.98 13.25 -2.36
N LEU A 145 -2.87 11.99 -2.77
CA LEU A 145 -1.93 11.51 -3.78
C LEU A 145 -2.27 12.07 -5.15
N ALA A 146 -3.57 12.12 -5.47
CA ALA A 146 -4.06 12.69 -6.72
C ALA A 146 -3.60 14.14 -6.88
N LEU A 147 -3.77 15.00 -5.86
CA LEU A 147 -3.32 16.39 -5.91
C LEU A 147 -1.80 16.51 -5.83
N PHE A 148 -1.14 15.67 -5.04
CA PHE A 148 0.31 15.66 -4.89
C PHE A 148 0.99 15.42 -6.24
N TYR A 149 0.64 14.33 -6.92
CA TYR A 149 1.15 13.99 -8.24
C TYR A 149 0.58 14.88 -9.34
N GLY A 150 -0.72 15.20 -9.28
CA GLY A 150 -1.38 16.09 -10.23
C GLY A 150 -0.67 17.43 -10.32
N GLY A 151 -0.32 18.05 -9.19
CA GLY A 151 0.43 19.31 -9.15
C GLY A 151 1.82 19.24 -9.80
N MET A 152 2.47 18.07 -9.76
CA MET A 152 3.82 17.86 -10.29
C MET A 152 3.87 17.57 -11.79
N VAL A 153 2.79 17.04 -12.37
CA VAL A 153 2.72 16.81 -13.81
C VAL A 153 2.48 18.11 -14.57
N ARG A 154 2.68 18.05 -15.90
CA ARG A 154 2.36 19.16 -16.81
C ARG A 154 0.85 19.32 -16.95
N LYS A 155 0.40 20.55 -17.25
CA LYS A 155 -1.03 20.92 -17.32
C LYS A 155 -1.89 19.97 -18.18
N LYS A 156 -1.32 19.44 -19.25
CA LYS A 156 -1.96 18.53 -20.21
C LYS A 156 -2.19 17.08 -19.72
N ASN A 157 -1.75 16.76 -18.49
CA ASN A 157 -1.81 15.41 -17.91
C ASN A 157 -2.41 15.40 -16.49
N VAL A 158 -3.00 16.52 -16.05
CA VAL A 158 -3.47 16.68 -14.68
C VAL A 158 -4.70 15.80 -14.44
N LEU A 159 -5.67 15.84 -15.36
CA LEU A 159 -6.90 15.05 -15.23
C LEU A 159 -6.60 13.56 -15.30
N ALA A 160 -5.70 13.13 -16.19
CA ALA A 160 -5.25 11.75 -16.28
C ALA A 160 -4.63 11.29 -14.95
N THR A 161 -3.81 12.11 -14.31
CA THR A 161 -3.16 11.78 -13.03
C THR A 161 -4.17 11.69 -11.88
N LEU A 162 -5.15 12.60 -11.83
CA LEU A 162 -6.24 12.54 -10.86
C LEU A 162 -7.11 11.29 -11.06
N MET A 163 -7.47 11.01 -12.32
CA MET A 163 -8.29 9.87 -12.72
C MET A 163 -7.62 8.53 -12.37
N GLN A 164 -6.29 8.43 -12.48
CA GLN A 164 -5.55 7.22 -12.08
C GLN A 164 -5.78 6.89 -10.61
N SER A 165 -5.65 7.85 -9.70
CA SER A 165 -5.85 7.64 -8.26
C SER A 165 -7.27 7.21 -7.93
N PHE A 166 -8.26 7.86 -8.56
CA PHE A 166 -9.68 7.54 -8.37
C PHE A 166 -10.03 6.16 -8.95
N ALA A 167 -9.60 5.86 -10.18
CA ALA A 167 -9.88 4.60 -10.84
C ALA A 167 -9.22 3.41 -10.12
N ILE A 168 -7.99 3.57 -9.63
CA ILE A 168 -7.30 2.53 -8.84
C ILE A 168 -8.05 2.29 -7.52
N THR A 169 -8.53 3.34 -6.86
CA THR A 169 -9.37 3.20 -5.66
C THR A 169 -10.57 2.30 -5.93
N CYS A 170 -11.34 2.56 -6.99
CA CYS A 170 -12.49 1.73 -7.35
C CYS A 170 -12.08 0.31 -7.75
N LEU A 171 -11.09 0.17 -8.62
CA LEU A 171 -10.63 -1.11 -9.15
C LEU A 171 -10.15 -2.04 -8.03
N VAL A 172 -9.26 -1.55 -7.18
CA VAL A 172 -8.65 -2.36 -6.12
C VAL A 172 -9.64 -2.66 -5.01
N THR A 173 -10.58 -1.76 -4.71
CA THR A 173 -11.70 -2.06 -3.79
C THR A 173 -12.44 -3.32 -4.21
N ILE A 174 -12.81 -3.43 -5.49
CA ILE A 174 -13.53 -4.59 -6.01
C ILE A 174 -12.66 -5.84 -5.97
N ILE A 175 -11.40 -5.74 -6.40
CA ILE A 175 -10.46 -6.88 -6.36
C ILE A 175 -10.24 -7.38 -4.93
N TRP A 176 -10.15 -6.46 -3.97
CA TRP A 176 -9.96 -6.75 -2.55
C TRP A 176 -11.11 -7.56 -1.97
N VAL A 177 -12.35 -7.13 -2.24
CA VAL A 177 -13.58 -7.82 -1.83
C VAL A 177 -13.70 -9.19 -2.51
N VAL A 178 -13.38 -9.27 -3.81
CA VAL A 178 -13.50 -10.52 -4.57
C VAL A 178 -12.51 -11.57 -4.07
N LEU A 179 -11.24 -11.23 -3.93
CA LEU A 179 -10.23 -12.21 -3.51
C LEU A 179 -9.02 -11.63 -2.74
N GLY A 180 -8.68 -10.35 -2.93
CA GLY A 180 -7.43 -9.77 -2.43
C GLY A 180 -7.27 -9.86 -0.91
N TYR A 181 -8.36 -9.61 -0.15
CA TYR A 181 -8.36 -9.77 1.31
C TYR A 181 -8.09 -11.21 1.72
N SER A 182 -8.70 -12.18 1.03
CA SER A 182 -8.51 -13.60 1.30
C SER A 182 -7.06 -14.02 1.13
N LEU A 183 -6.44 -13.65 0.00
CA LEU A 183 -5.05 -14.00 -0.27
C LEU A 183 -4.05 -13.32 0.65
N ALA A 184 -4.39 -12.15 1.22
CA ALA A 184 -3.50 -11.41 2.09
C ALA A 184 -3.61 -11.87 3.56
N PHE A 185 -4.82 -12.00 4.09
CA PHE A 185 -5.08 -12.05 5.54
C PHE A 185 -5.79 -13.31 6.04
N THR A 186 -5.88 -14.35 5.23
CA THR A 186 -6.31 -15.68 5.71
C THR A 186 -5.12 -16.62 5.81
N PRO A 187 -5.15 -17.61 6.73
CA PRO A 187 -4.12 -18.64 6.76
C PRO A 187 -3.98 -19.32 5.42
N GLY A 188 -2.73 -19.55 5.01
CA GLY A 188 -2.40 -20.24 3.79
C GLY A 188 -1.09 -20.99 3.92
N ASN A 189 -0.17 -20.73 3.01
CA ASN A 189 1.20 -21.21 3.08
C ASN A 189 2.15 -20.04 3.32
N ALA A 190 3.45 -20.34 3.44
CA ALA A 190 4.52 -19.35 3.61
C ALA A 190 4.41 -18.09 2.73
N PHE A 191 3.86 -18.17 1.52
CA PHE A 191 3.90 -17.11 0.51
C PHE A 191 2.55 -16.43 0.22
N ILE A 192 1.44 -17.11 0.49
CA ILE A 192 0.11 -16.64 0.08
C ILE A 192 -0.98 -17.26 0.96
N GLY A 193 -2.01 -16.46 1.25
CA GLY A 193 -3.19 -16.86 2.00
C GLY A 193 -4.12 -17.79 1.22
N GLY A 194 -5.14 -18.28 1.92
CA GLY A 194 -6.15 -19.17 1.36
C GLY A 194 -7.31 -18.45 0.66
N PHE A 195 -8.34 -19.24 0.31
CA PHE A 195 -9.55 -18.78 -0.38
C PHE A 195 -10.78 -18.69 0.55
N SER A 196 -10.59 -18.80 1.86
CA SER A 196 -11.71 -18.87 2.83
C SER A 196 -12.51 -17.57 2.95
N ARG A 197 -11.97 -16.44 2.47
CA ARG A 197 -12.62 -15.12 2.45
C ARG A 197 -12.86 -14.59 1.03
N VAL A 198 -12.89 -15.45 0.01
CA VAL A 198 -13.35 -15.06 -1.34
C VAL A 198 -14.76 -14.51 -1.23
N LEU A 199 -15.02 -13.36 -1.87
CA LEU A 199 -16.26 -12.59 -1.74
C LEU A 199 -16.63 -12.26 -0.29
N LEU A 200 -15.64 -12.17 0.60
CA LEU A 200 -15.80 -11.99 2.05
C LEU A 200 -16.69 -13.08 2.69
N SER A 201 -16.69 -14.29 2.12
CA SER A 201 -17.48 -15.43 2.60
C SER A 201 -17.30 -15.65 4.11
N GLY A 202 -18.40 -15.82 4.84
CA GLY A 202 -18.41 -16.03 6.29
C GLY A 202 -18.10 -14.80 7.14
N MET A 203 -17.95 -13.61 6.54
CA MET A 203 -17.93 -12.35 7.28
C MET A 203 -19.38 -11.97 7.61
N SER A 204 -19.69 -11.80 8.89
CA SER A 204 -21.07 -11.65 9.34
C SER A 204 -21.23 -10.54 10.38
N PHE A 205 -22.38 -9.89 10.32
CA PHE A 205 -22.95 -9.04 11.35
C PHE A 205 -24.41 -9.47 11.50
N ILE A 206 -24.75 -10.10 12.62
CA ILE A 206 -26.07 -10.68 12.85
C ILE A 206 -26.69 -9.97 14.05
N LYS A 207 -27.77 -9.24 13.79
CA LYS A 207 -28.63 -8.68 14.84
C LYS A 207 -29.76 -9.67 15.10
N GLY A 208 -29.59 -10.51 16.13
CA GLY A 208 -30.60 -11.49 16.54
C GLY A 208 -31.38 -11.05 17.78
N ASP A 209 -32.46 -11.76 18.07
CA ASP A 209 -33.34 -11.48 19.22
C ASP A 209 -32.62 -11.63 20.58
N LYS A 210 -31.52 -12.39 20.60
CA LYS A 210 -30.72 -12.69 21.81
C LYS A 210 -29.42 -11.88 21.92
N GLY A 211 -29.16 -10.97 20.98
CA GLY A 211 -27.92 -10.17 20.96
C GLY A 211 -27.38 -9.95 19.55
N VAL A 212 -26.25 -9.23 19.49
CA VAL A 212 -25.54 -8.95 18.24
C VAL A 212 -24.27 -9.80 18.22
N THR A 213 -24.09 -10.60 17.18
CA THR A 213 -22.84 -11.33 16.92
C THR A 213 -22.19 -10.85 15.65
N LEU A 214 -20.86 -10.89 15.60
CA LEU A 214 -20.08 -10.47 14.45
C LEU A 214 -18.77 -11.24 14.35
N THR A 215 -18.19 -11.26 13.15
CA THR A 215 -16.93 -11.94 12.90
C THR A 215 -15.73 -11.05 13.26
N VAL A 216 -14.67 -11.64 13.81
CA VAL A 216 -13.43 -10.98 14.24
C VAL A 216 -12.22 -11.70 13.65
N SER A 217 -11.25 -10.93 13.16
CA SER A 217 -9.98 -11.46 12.65
C SER A 217 -9.06 -11.86 13.79
N HIS A 218 -8.27 -12.92 13.60
CA HIS A 218 -7.19 -13.29 14.52
C HIS A 218 -6.10 -12.22 14.65
N LEU A 219 -6.00 -11.30 13.66
CA LEU A 219 -5.02 -10.22 13.63
C LEU A 219 -5.49 -8.95 14.36
N ALA A 220 -6.80 -8.84 14.63
CA ALA A 220 -7.40 -7.65 15.20
C ALA A 220 -8.57 -8.05 16.11
N THR A 221 -8.24 -8.60 17.27
CA THR A 221 -9.19 -9.32 18.14
C THR A 221 -10.18 -8.43 18.88
N THR A 222 -9.97 -7.11 18.90
CA THR A 222 -10.82 -6.14 19.61
C THR A 222 -11.75 -5.36 18.71
N ILE A 223 -11.68 -5.55 17.39
CA ILE A 223 -12.49 -4.82 16.39
C ILE A 223 -13.21 -5.80 15.45
N PRO A 224 -14.33 -5.40 14.82
CA PRO A 224 -14.98 -6.23 13.82
C PRO A 224 -14.08 -6.51 12.62
N GLU A 225 -14.14 -7.72 12.07
CA GLU A 225 -13.36 -8.09 10.89
C GLU A 225 -13.68 -7.22 9.67
N SER A 226 -14.94 -6.75 9.54
CA SER A 226 -15.32 -5.80 8.49
C SER A 226 -14.56 -4.48 8.58
N VAL A 227 -14.25 -4.02 9.80
CA VAL A 227 -13.45 -2.81 10.03
C VAL A 227 -11.98 -3.08 9.71
N TYR A 228 -11.43 -4.20 10.17
CA TYR A 228 -10.06 -4.60 9.85
C TYR A 228 -9.85 -4.77 8.33
N MET A 229 -10.77 -5.47 7.65
CA MET A 229 -10.74 -5.69 6.20
C MET A 229 -10.78 -4.38 5.42
N THR A 230 -11.64 -3.44 5.84
CA THR A 230 -11.75 -2.12 5.19
C THR A 230 -10.53 -1.26 5.46
N TYR A 231 -9.98 -1.29 6.68
CA TYR A 231 -8.73 -0.61 7.00
C TYR A 231 -7.59 -1.09 6.10
N GLN A 232 -7.38 -2.40 6.02
CA GLN A 232 -6.33 -2.99 5.18
C GLN A 232 -6.57 -2.79 3.66
N MET A 233 -7.83 -2.67 3.24
CA MET A 233 -8.17 -2.30 1.86
C MET A 233 -7.54 -0.98 1.45
N THR A 234 -7.45 0.00 2.36
CA THR A 234 -6.89 1.31 2.03
C THR A 234 -5.38 1.24 1.71
N PHE A 235 -4.64 0.33 2.34
CA PHE A 235 -3.24 0.04 2.02
C PHE A 235 -3.13 -0.65 0.66
N ALA A 236 -4.04 -1.61 0.40
CA ALA A 236 -4.12 -2.28 -0.89
C ALA A 236 -4.41 -1.30 -2.04
N ILE A 237 -5.24 -0.28 -1.79
CA ILE A 237 -5.58 0.77 -2.75
C ILE A 237 -4.40 1.72 -3.00
N ILE A 238 -3.79 2.26 -1.95
CA ILE A 238 -2.78 3.32 -2.12
C ILE A 238 -1.49 2.76 -2.74
N THR A 239 -1.12 1.52 -2.44
CA THR A 239 0.13 0.91 -2.91
C THR A 239 0.28 0.94 -4.44
N PRO A 240 -0.63 0.37 -5.25
CA PRO A 240 -0.57 0.48 -6.71
C PRO A 240 -0.75 1.93 -7.21
N ALA A 241 -1.48 2.78 -6.49
CA ALA A 241 -1.63 4.19 -6.86
C ALA A 241 -0.30 4.96 -6.77
N LEU A 242 0.58 4.61 -5.82
CA LEU A 242 1.92 5.20 -5.70
C LEU A 242 2.78 4.93 -6.95
N ILE A 243 2.61 3.77 -7.60
CA ILE A 243 3.35 3.36 -8.80
C ILE A 243 3.11 4.35 -9.96
N CYS A 244 1.92 4.98 -10.02
CA CYS A 244 1.60 5.97 -11.06
C CYS A 244 2.58 7.13 -11.14
N GLY A 245 3.22 7.48 -10.02
CA GLY A 245 4.25 8.51 -9.99
C GLY A 245 5.45 8.18 -10.88
N ALA A 246 5.77 6.90 -11.09
CA ALA A 246 6.93 6.51 -11.89
C ALA A 246 6.72 6.64 -13.40
N PHE A 247 5.50 6.40 -13.87
CA PHE A 247 5.16 6.34 -15.29
C PHE A 247 4.29 7.49 -15.79
N ALA A 248 4.11 8.54 -14.97
CA ALA A 248 3.30 9.70 -15.32
C ALA A 248 3.62 10.22 -16.74
N ASP A 249 2.59 10.73 -17.41
CA ASP A 249 2.57 11.26 -18.79
C ASP A 249 2.64 10.26 -19.96
N ARG A 250 2.85 8.95 -19.76
CA ARG A 250 3.16 8.06 -20.92
C ARG A 250 2.51 6.67 -20.96
N MET A 251 1.87 6.20 -19.90
CA MET A 251 1.22 4.88 -19.90
C MET A 251 -0.22 4.97 -20.43
N LYS A 252 -0.64 3.99 -21.25
CA LYS A 252 -2.05 3.86 -21.65
C LYS A 252 -2.92 3.56 -20.43
N PHE A 253 -4.07 4.21 -20.33
CA PHE A 253 -5.01 4.01 -19.22
C PHE A 253 -5.49 2.55 -19.12
N SER A 254 -5.79 1.90 -20.24
CA SER A 254 -6.19 0.49 -20.26
C SER A 254 -5.08 -0.44 -19.77
N ALA A 255 -3.83 -0.23 -20.22
CA ALA A 255 -2.69 -1.00 -19.76
C ALA A 255 -2.45 -0.81 -18.26
N MET A 256 -2.61 0.42 -17.76
CA MET A 256 -2.52 0.74 -16.34
C MET A 256 -3.57 -0.05 -15.53
N LEU A 257 -4.85 -0.04 -15.93
CA LEU A 257 -5.90 -0.79 -15.21
C LEU A 257 -5.58 -2.28 -15.14
N VAL A 258 -5.13 -2.88 -16.24
CA VAL A 258 -4.77 -4.31 -16.28
C VAL A 258 -3.56 -4.58 -15.39
N PHE A 259 -2.53 -3.74 -15.48
CA PHE A 259 -1.34 -3.90 -14.66
C PHE A 259 -1.68 -3.80 -13.17
N MET A 260 -2.42 -2.77 -12.73
CA MET A 260 -2.78 -2.61 -11.32
C MET A 260 -3.68 -3.73 -10.81
N ALA A 261 -4.57 -4.26 -11.64
CA ALA A 261 -5.42 -5.39 -11.27
C ALA A 261 -4.58 -6.66 -10.99
N LEU A 262 -3.72 -7.02 -11.95
CA LEU A 262 -2.87 -8.21 -11.83
C LEU A 262 -1.82 -8.04 -10.73
N TRP A 263 -1.22 -6.85 -10.63
CA TRP A 263 -0.22 -6.54 -9.62
C TRP A 263 -0.79 -6.57 -8.20
N SER A 264 -2.02 -6.09 -7.99
CA SER A 264 -2.67 -6.17 -6.67
C SER A 264 -2.85 -7.62 -6.20
N ILE A 265 -3.13 -8.54 -7.12
CA ILE A 265 -3.33 -9.96 -6.82
C ILE A 265 -2.00 -10.71 -6.70
N MET A 266 -1.07 -10.48 -7.62
CA MET A 266 0.15 -11.29 -7.78
C MET A 266 1.37 -10.70 -7.07
N VAL A 267 1.30 -9.45 -6.61
CA VAL A 267 2.43 -8.79 -5.92
C VAL A 267 2.00 -8.28 -4.56
N TYR A 268 0.96 -7.43 -4.50
CA TYR A 268 0.52 -6.85 -3.23
C TYR A 268 0.03 -7.92 -2.24
N SER A 269 -0.98 -8.73 -2.61
CA SER A 269 -1.53 -9.74 -1.70
C SER A 269 -0.48 -10.74 -1.18
N PRO A 270 0.42 -11.32 -2.00
CA PRO A 270 1.49 -12.19 -1.51
C PRO A 270 2.47 -11.49 -0.58
N ILE A 271 2.90 -10.26 -0.90
CA ILE A 271 3.82 -9.52 -0.01
C ILE A 271 3.13 -9.18 1.32
N ALA A 272 1.88 -8.71 1.28
CA ALA A 272 1.10 -8.46 2.49
C ALA A 272 0.96 -9.73 3.34
N HIS A 273 0.68 -10.88 2.71
CA HIS A 273 0.62 -12.16 3.42
C HIS A 273 1.95 -12.54 4.04
N MET A 274 3.03 -12.54 3.26
CA MET A 274 4.37 -12.90 3.73
C MET A 274 4.79 -12.08 4.96
N VAL A 275 4.43 -10.79 4.99
CA VAL A 275 4.90 -9.84 6.02
C VAL A 275 3.95 -9.74 7.23
N TRP A 276 2.63 -9.73 7.02
CA TRP A 276 1.67 -9.41 8.09
C TRP A 276 0.83 -10.59 8.58
N GLU A 277 0.73 -11.67 7.81
CA GLU A 277 -0.02 -12.86 8.24
C GLU A 277 0.95 -13.83 8.95
N PRO A 278 0.62 -14.37 10.14
CA PRO A 278 1.51 -15.25 10.90
C PRO A 278 2.02 -16.50 10.19
N THR A 279 1.28 -17.04 9.21
CA THR A 279 1.72 -18.15 8.35
C THR A 279 2.65 -17.69 7.23
N GLY A 280 2.70 -16.39 6.95
CA GLY A 280 3.65 -15.75 6.07
C GLY A 280 5.08 -15.88 6.59
N TRP A 281 6.01 -16.24 5.71
CA TRP A 281 7.37 -16.60 6.15
C TRP A 281 8.21 -15.43 6.67
N LEU A 282 7.98 -14.20 6.21
CA LEU A 282 8.68 -13.02 6.72
C LEU A 282 8.14 -12.62 8.10
N SER A 283 6.82 -12.73 8.31
CA SER A 283 6.18 -12.58 9.61
C SER A 283 6.73 -13.60 10.60
N ALA A 284 6.74 -14.89 10.23
CA ALA A 284 7.29 -15.97 11.03
C ALA A 284 8.81 -15.83 11.30
N ALA A 285 9.56 -15.22 10.38
CA ALA A 285 10.97 -14.89 10.58
C ALA A 285 11.21 -13.71 11.54
N GLY A 286 10.16 -12.97 11.90
CA GLY A 286 10.24 -11.85 12.84
C GLY A 286 10.76 -10.55 12.24
N ILE A 287 10.52 -10.29 10.94
CA ILE A 287 10.78 -8.95 10.40
C ILE A 287 9.81 -7.95 11.05
N LEU A 288 10.17 -6.66 11.02
CA LEU A 288 9.41 -5.60 11.67
C LEU A 288 8.91 -4.66 10.60
N ASP A 289 7.60 -4.67 10.36
CA ASP A 289 6.98 -3.76 9.42
C ASP A 289 5.63 -3.28 9.95
N PHE A 290 5.68 -2.21 10.76
CA PHE A 290 4.52 -1.78 11.55
C PHE A 290 3.33 -1.37 10.69
N ALA A 291 3.58 -0.57 9.65
CA ALA A 291 2.54 0.00 8.80
C ALA A 291 2.82 -0.17 7.29
N GLY A 292 3.84 -0.93 6.87
CA GLY A 292 4.03 -1.26 5.45
C GLY A 292 5.17 -0.50 4.76
N GLY A 293 6.29 -0.31 5.44
CA GLY A 293 7.54 0.08 4.78
C GLY A 293 7.92 -0.89 3.67
N THR A 294 7.79 -2.19 3.95
CA THR A 294 8.06 -3.26 2.99
C THR A 294 6.85 -3.48 2.09
N VAL A 295 5.67 -3.67 2.69
CA VAL A 295 4.43 -4.05 1.97
C VAL A 295 3.96 -2.98 0.99
N VAL A 296 4.07 -1.71 1.36
CA VAL A 296 3.59 -0.56 0.57
C VAL A 296 4.76 0.11 -0.15
N HIS A 297 5.74 0.65 0.57
CA HIS A 297 6.67 1.62 -0.03
C HIS A 297 7.79 0.99 -0.86
N ILE A 298 8.53 0.01 -0.32
CA ILE A 298 9.55 -0.72 -1.11
C ILE A 298 8.88 -1.43 -2.28
N ASN A 299 7.73 -2.05 -2.05
CA ASN A 299 6.97 -2.76 -3.05
C ASN A 299 6.53 -1.85 -4.22
N ALA A 300 5.82 -0.76 -3.93
CA ALA A 300 5.41 0.19 -4.95
C ALA A 300 6.60 0.90 -5.61
N GLY A 301 7.63 1.25 -4.84
CA GLY A 301 8.83 1.90 -5.35
C GLY A 301 9.58 1.02 -6.35
N MET A 302 9.76 -0.27 -6.04
CA MET A 302 10.42 -1.21 -6.94
C MET A 302 9.58 -1.47 -8.19
N ALA A 303 8.27 -1.69 -8.05
CA ALA A 303 7.37 -1.81 -9.19
C ALA A 303 7.40 -0.55 -10.08
N GLY A 304 7.43 0.63 -9.46
CA GLY A 304 7.58 1.92 -10.13
C GLY A 304 8.88 2.03 -10.91
N LEU A 305 10.01 1.65 -10.31
CA LEU A 305 11.30 1.60 -11.00
C LEU A 305 11.25 0.68 -12.23
N VAL A 306 10.69 -0.52 -12.09
CA VAL A 306 10.54 -1.43 -13.23
C VAL A 306 9.62 -0.85 -14.31
N CYS A 307 8.49 -0.23 -13.93
CA CYS A 307 7.63 0.49 -14.86
C CYS A 307 8.41 1.56 -15.64
N ALA A 308 9.17 2.41 -14.94
CA ALA A 308 9.97 3.47 -15.54
C ALA A 308 11.02 2.94 -16.53
N LEU A 309 11.69 1.83 -16.18
CA LEU A 309 12.69 1.18 -17.03
C LEU A 309 12.08 0.51 -18.26
N VAL A 310 10.94 -0.17 -18.11
CA VAL A 310 10.27 -0.90 -19.22
C VAL A 310 9.61 0.07 -20.20
N LEU A 311 8.94 1.12 -19.72
CA LEU A 311 8.32 2.14 -20.57
C LEU A 311 9.36 3.06 -21.24
N GLY A 312 10.51 3.22 -20.61
CA GLY A 312 11.54 4.18 -21.02
C GLY A 312 11.19 5.63 -20.65
N LYS A 313 12.02 6.55 -21.12
CA LYS A 313 11.97 7.99 -20.82
C LYS A 313 10.83 8.70 -21.52
N ARG A 314 10.24 9.71 -20.88
CA ARG A 314 9.31 10.64 -21.53
C ARG A 314 9.97 11.38 -22.68
N VAL A 315 9.15 11.72 -23.69
CA VAL A 315 9.55 12.58 -24.80
C VAL A 315 10.01 13.93 -24.25
N GLY A 316 11.22 14.34 -24.64
CA GLY A 316 11.84 15.58 -24.16
C GLY A 316 12.61 15.45 -22.83
N TYR A 317 12.67 14.27 -22.19
CA TYR A 317 13.35 14.13 -20.90
C TYR A 317 14.84 14.49 -20.99
N GLY A 318 15.29 15.42 -20.15
CA GLY A 318 16.65 15.97 -20.15
C GLY A 318 16.96 16.94 -21.31
N ARG A 319 15.98 17.25 -22.15
CA ARG A 319 16.10 18.18 -23.29
C ARG A 319 15.12 19.35 -23.18
N GLU A 320 13.93 19.12 -22.64
CA GLU A 320 12.85 20.09 -22.45
C GLU A 320 12.59 20.29 -20.96
N ALA A 321 12.18 21.50 -20.57
CA ALA A 321 11.79 21.79 -19.20
C ALA A 321 10.46 21.10 -18.86
N MET A 322 10.48 20.20 -17.88
CA MET A 322 9.30 19.49 -17.39
C MET A 322 8.90 20.01 -16.00
N ALA A 323 8.61 21.31 -15.91
CA ALA A 323 8.25 21.95 -14.64
C ALA A 323 6.84 21.55 -14.18
N PRO A 324 6.62 21.38 -12.85
CA PRO A 324 5.29 21.24 -12.25
C PRO A 324 4.34 22.34 -12.69
N HIS A 325 3.09 21.99 -13.01
CA HIS A 325 2.11 22.99 -13.44
C HIS A 325 1.53 23.79 -12.26
N ASN A 326 1.43 23.20 -11.05
CA ASN A 326 0.85 23.87 -9.89
C ASN A 326 1.38 23.31 -8.56
N LEU A 327 2.39 23.98 -8.00
CA LEU A 327 2.99 23.61 -6.71
C LEU A 327 2.06 23.83 -5.51
N VAL A 328 1.01 24.66 -5.63
CA VAL A 328 0.01 24.80 -4.56
C VAL A 328 -0.79 23.50 -4.43
N LEU A 329 -1.21 22.89 -5.54
CA LEU A 329 -1.88 21.58 -5.51
C LEU A 329 -0.94 20.50 -4.95
N THR A 330 0.34 20.52 -5.34
CA THR A 330 1.33 19.61 -4.74
C THR A 330 1.42 19.78 -3.23
N LEU A 331 1.49 21.02 -2.73
CA LEU A 331 1.58 21.27 -1.29
C LEU A 331 0.30 20.88 -0.54
N VAL A 332 -0.88 21.15 -1.11
CA VAL A 332 -2.17 20.71 -0.56
C VAL A 332 -2.23 19.19 -0.48
N GLY A 333 -1.86 18.49 -1.57
CA GLY A 333 -1.78 17.03 -1.60
C GLY A 333 -0.80 16.49 -0.56
N ALA A 334 0.38 17.07 -0.42
CA ALA A 334 1.37 16.68 0.59
C ALA A 334 0.86 16.88 2.02
N ALA A 335 0.13 17.97 2.30
CA ALA A 335 -0.49 18.21 3.60
C ALA A 335 -1.59 17.18 3.91
N MET A 336 -2.39 16.82 2.92
CA MET A 336 -3.40 15.76 3.05
C MET A 336 -2.75 14.38 3.29
N LEU A 337 -1.66 14.07 2.58
CA LEU A 337 -0.86 12.87 2.82
C LEU A 337 -0.33 12.84 4.26
N TRP A 338 0.22 13.95 4.76
CA TRP A 338 0.73 14.04 6.14
C TRP A 338 -0.38 13.77 7.16
N VAL A 339 -1.51 14.48 7.07
CA VAL A 339 -2.64 14.29 8.00
C VAL A 339 -3.18 12.87 7.93
N GLY A 340 -3.37 12.35 6.72
CA GLY A 340 -3.89 11.00 6.52
C GLY A 340 -2.94 9.91 7.05
N TRP A 341 -1.63 10.18 7.07
CA TRP A 341 -0.61 9.25 7.59
C TRP A 341 -0.74 8.97 9.08
N PHE A 342 -1.44 9.82 9.85
CA PHE A 342 -1.80 9.48 11.22
C PHE A 342 -2.74 8.28 11.27
N GLY A 343 -3.70 8.19 10.35
CA GLY A 343 -4.51 6.97 10.18
C GLY A 343 -3.70 5.79 9.68
N PHE A 344 -2.67 6.03 8.85
CA PHE A 344 -1.82 4.99 8.29
C PHE A 344 -0.89 4.37 9.34
N ASN A 345 -0.12 5.19 10.05
CA ASN A 345 0.85 4.70 11.03
C ASN A 345 0.16 4.41 12.37
N ALA A 346 -0.49 5.40 13.01
CA ALA A 346 -1.08 5.17 14.32
C ALA A 346 -2.30 4.24 14.28
N GLY A 347 -3.02 4.15 13.15
CA GLY A 347 -4.04 3.13 12.94
C GLY A 347 -3.48 1.71 12.88
N SER A 348 -2.20 1.52 12.53
CA SER A 348 -1.59 0.19 12.43
C SER A 348 -1.27 -0.42 13.80
N ALA A 349 -1.53 0.29 14.89
CA ALA A 349 -1.63 -0.29 16.22
C ALA A 349 -2.88 -1.18 16.39
N LEU A 350 -3.90 -1.00 15.54
CA LEU A 350 -5.20 -1.70 15.57
C LEU A 350 -6.02 -1.48 16.86
N ALA A 351 -5.59 -0.55 17.71
CA ALA A 351 -6.18 -0.20 18.99
C ALA A 351 -5.99 1.30 19.28
N ALA A 352 -6.83 1.84 20.16
CA ALA A 352 -6.74 3.21 20.66
C ALA A 352 -5.93 3.24 21.98
N ASP A 353 -4.62 3.03 21.88
CA ASP A 353 -3.75 2.81 23.04
C ASP A 353 -2.44 3.63 23.02
N GLY A 354 -1.56 3.35 23.99
CA GLY A 354 -0.25 4.00 24.09
C GLY A 354 0.68 3.73 22.90
N ARG A 355 0.56 2.57 22.24
CA ARG A 355 1.37 2.23 21.06
C ARG A 355 0.91 3.03 19.84
N ALA A 356 -0.40 3.23 19.67
CA ALA A 356 -0.95 4.16 18.68
C ALA A 356 -0.44 5.59 18.93
N GLY A 357 -0.43 6.04 20.19
CA GLY A 357 0.12 7.34 20.59
C GLY A 357 1.61 7.49 20.24
N PHE A 358 2.41 6.45 20.48
CA PHE A 358 3.83 6.43 20.11
C PHE A 358 4.03 6.49 18.59
N ALA A 359 3.30 5.68 17.83
CA ALA A 359 3.34 5.71 16.37
C ALA A 359 2.97 7.10 15.82
N MET A 360 2.02 7.80 16.45
CA MET A 360 1.63 9.16 16.07
C MET A 360 2.78 10.16 16.29
N VAL A 361 3.42 10.17 17.47
CA VAL A 361 4.50 11.12 17.76
C VAL A 361 5.75 10.84 16.91
N THR A 362 6.11 9.57 16.69
CA THR A 362 7.24 9.23 15.81
C THR A 362 6.98 9.64 14.38
N THR A 363 5.73 9.50 13.90
CA THR A 363 5.32 9.91 12.56
C THR A 363 5.51 11.42 12.39
N GLN A 364 5.02 12.21 13.35
CA GLN A 364 5.17 13.67 13.31
C GLN A 364 6.64 14.10 13.31
N VAL A 365 7.45 13.52 14.20
CA VAL A 365 8.86 13.91 14.38
C VAL A 365 9.70 13.54 13.17
N ALA A 366 9.59 12.30 12.67
CA ALA A 366 10.36 11.88 11.50
C ALA A 366 10.01 12.70 10.25
N THR A 367 8.72 13.03 10.07
CA THR A 367 8.24 13.84 8.94
C THR A 367 8.81 15.25 8.96
N ALA A 368 8.70 15.93 10.11
CA ALA A 368 9.25 17.28 10.26
C ALA A 368 10.78 17.29 10.07
N ALA A 369 11.47 16.29 10.63
CA ALA A 369 12.91 16.15 10.48
C ALA A 369 13.34 15.93 9.03
N ALA A 370 12.64 15.06 8.29
CA ALA A 370 12.94 14.79 6.89
C ALA A 370 12.63 15.98 5.97
N ALA A 371 11.52 16.69 6.22
CA ALA A 371 11.18 17.91 5.49
C ALA A 371 12.27 18.96 5.62
N LEU A 372 12.75 19.22 6.85
CA LEU A 372 13.85 20.14 7.10
C LEU A 372 15.17 19.63 6.52
N ALA A 373 15.51 18.35 6.72
CA ALA A 373 16.75 17.77 6.22
C ALA A 373 16.84 17.83 4.68
N TRP A 374 15.74 17.52 3.99
CA TRP A 374 15.65 17.68 2.54
C TRP A 374 15.81 19.15 2.14
N MET A 375 15.04 20.06 2.77
CA MET A 375 15.09 21.49 2.45
C MET A 375 16.51 22.06 2.61
N PHE A 376 17.21 21.70 3.69
CA PHE A 376 18.59 22.15 3.91
C PHE A 376 19.57 21.49 2.94
N ALA A 377 19.46 20.19 2.68
CA ALA A 377 20.31 19.51 1.70
C ALA A 377 20.14 20.10 0.29
N GLU A 378 18.90 20.38 -0.11
CA GLU A 378 18.60 21.05 -1.36
C GLU A 378 19.14 22.48 -1.37
N TRP A 379 18.95 23.24 -0.30
CA TRP A 379 19.44 24.61 -0.22
C TRP A 379 20.96 24.66 -0.35
N ILE A 380 21.69 23.78 0.34
CA ILE A 380 23.14 23.67 0.23
C ILE A 380 23.55 23.30 -1.21
N GLY A 381 22.88 22.34 -1.84
CA GLY A 381 23.25 21.84 -3.16
C GLY A 381 22.81 22.73 -4.34
N LYS A 382 21.70 23.44 -4.22
CA LYS A 382 21.05 24.20 -5.31
C LYS A 382 20.93 25.71 -5.04
N GLY A 383 21.34 26.18 -3.86
CA GLY A 383 21.38 27.60 -3.49
C GLY A 383 20.05 28.21 -3.03
N LYS A 384 18.92 27.51 -3.16
CA LYS A 384 17.60 27.98 -2.69
C LYS A 384 16.76 26.80 -2.16
N PRO A 385 16.01 26.98 -1.07
CA PRO A 385 14.98 26.02 -0.66
C PRO A 385 13.81 26.07 -1.64
N SER A 386 13.15 24.92 -1.88
CA SER A 386 11.97 24.85 -2.74
C SER A 386 10.75 24.25 -2.02
N VAL A 387 9.55 24.70 -2.42
CA VAL A 387 8.28 24.16 -1.91
C VAL A 387 8.10 22.70 -2.30
N LEU A 388 8.52 22.33 -3.51
CA LEU A 388 8.51 20.94 -3.95
C LEU A 388 9.44 20.09 -3.06
N GLY A 389 10.65 20.58 -2.80
CA GLY A 389 11.64 19.89 -1.99
C GLY A 389 11.18 19.64 -0.56
N ILE A 390 10.65 20.66 0.13
CA ILE A 390 10.14 20.45 1.50
C ILE A 390 8.93 19.51 1.54
N ALA A 391 8.04 19.57 0.53
CA ALA A 391 6.90 18.66 0.41
C ALA A 391 7.34 17.21 0.14
N SER A 392 8.28 16.99 -0.79
CA SER A 392 8.88 15.67 -1.04
C SER A 392 9.65 15.14 0.17
N GLY A 393 10.35 16.02 0.90
CA GLY A 393 11.04 15.68 2.14
C GLY A 393 10.09 15.23 3.25
N ALA A 394 8.93 15.87 3.39
CA ALA A 394 7.90 15.41 4.31
C ALA A 394 7.43 13.99 3.94
N VAL A 395 7.10 13.74 2.67
CA VAL A 395 6.71 12.39 2.21
C VAL A 395 7.83 11.36 2.43
N ALA A 396 9.11 11.73 2.21
CA ALA A 396 10.24 10.84 2.49
C ALA A 396 10.33 10.44 3.97
N GLY A 397 10.09 11.37 4.90
CA GLY A 397 10.06 11.08 6.34
C GLY A 397 8.88 10.19 6.74
N LEU A 398 7.69 10.49 6.21
CA LEU A 398 6.48 9.68 6.39
C LEU A 398 6.71 8.23 5.96
N VAL A 399 7.25 8.05 4.75
CA VAL A 399 7.61 6.74 4.20
C VAL A 399 8.64 6.01 5.07
N ALA A 400 9.72 6.69 5.46
CA ALA A 400 10.83 6.03 6.15
C ALA A 400 10.46 5.63 7.59
N VAL A 401 9.57 6.35 8.26
CA VAL A 401 9.12 5.99 9.61
C VAL A 401 7.99 4.96 9.60
N THR A 402 7.30 4.73 8.48
CA THR A 402 6.24 3.73 8.34
C THR A 402 6.56 2.36 8.97
N PRO A 403 7.66 1.66 8.60
CA PRO A 403 7.95 0.35 9.20
C PRO A 403 8.35 0.44 10.69
N ALA A 404 8.79 1.61 11.14
CA ALA A 404 9.40 1.85 12.44
C ALA A 404 8.44 2.42 13.50
N SER A 405 7.35 3.07 13.09
CA SER A 405 6.61 4.03 13.91
C SER A 405 6.09 3.43 15.24
N GLY A 406 5.62 2.19 15.24
CA GLY A 406 5.20 1.48 16.46
C GLY A 406 6.28 0.66 17.17
N PHE A 407 7.57 0.85 16.81
CA PHE A 407 8.72 0.13 17.37
C PHE A 407 9.82 1.05 17.92
N VAL A 408 9.87 2.33 17.54
CA VAL A 408 10.99 3.23 17.88
C VAL A 408 10.57 4.36 18.83
N GLY A 409 11.55 4.90 19.56
CA GLY A 409 11.37 6.14 20.32
C GLY A 409 11.58 7.40 19.46
N VAL A 410 11.34 8.57 20.06
CA VAL A 410 11.45 9.89 19.39
C VAL A 410 12.84 10.14 18.79
N SER A 411 13.91 9.78 19.50
CA SER A 411 15.29 9.95 18.99
C SER A 411 15.57 9.08 17.76
N GLY A 412 15.01 7.86 17.73
CA GLY A 412 15.09 6.98 16.56
C GLY A 412 14.33 7.56 15.37
N ALA A 413 13.10 8.03 15.61
CA ALA A 413 12.29 8.69 14.59
C ALA A 413 12.96 9.95 14.00
N LEU A 414 13.55 10.80 14.85
CA LEU A 414 14.33 11.97 14.43
C LEU A 414 15.49 11.57 13.51
N SER A 415 16.24 10.53 13.90
CA SER A 415 17.38 10.02 13.13
C SER A 415 16.94 9.45 11.78
N ILE A 416 15.87 8.65 11.76
CA ILE A 416 15.25 8.10 10.55
C ILE A 416 14.85 9.24 9.60
N GLY A 417 14.17 10.26 10.12
CA GLY A 417 13.74 11.42 9.34
C GLY A 417 14.90 12.16 8.70
N ILE A 418 15.95 12.49 9.46
CA ILE A 418 17.13 13.19 8.94
C ILE A 418 17.80 12.38 7.82
N VAL A 419 18.05 11.09 8.06
CA VAL A 419 18.71 10.22 7.07
C VAL A 419 17.86 10.08 5.81
N ALA A 420 16.54 9.87 5.95
CA ALA A 420 15.63 9.76 4.84
C ALA A 420 15.54 11.06 4.02
N GLY A 421 15.41 12.21 4.68
CA GLY A 421 15.35 13.50 3.99
C GLY A 421 16.56 13.76 3.10
N VAL A 422 17.77 13.46 3.58
CA VAL A 422 19.00 13.63 2.79
C VAL A 422 19.12 12.57 1.69
N LEU A 423 18.95 11.29 2.00
CA LEU A 423 19.21 10.22 1.04
C LEU A 423 18.13 10.13 -0.05
N CYS A 424 16.87 10.40 0.27
CA CYS A 424 15.82 10.48 -0.75
C CYS A 424 16.01 11.70 -1.67
N PHE A 425 16.49 12.84 -1.14
CA PHE A 425 16.89 13.98 -1.97
C PHE A 425 18.01 13.60 -2.95
N LEU A 426 19.06 12.95 -2.47
CA LEU A 426 20.16 12.48 -3.32
C LEU A 426 19.70 11.45 -4.35
N SER A 427 18.76 10.59 -3.99
CA SER A 427 18.16 9.62 -4.91
C SER A 427 17.39 10.33 -6.04
N ALA A 428 16.47 11.23 -5.66
CA ALA A 428 15.59 11.95 -6.58
C ALA A 428 16.33 12.96 -7.49
N THR A 429 17.50 13.45 -7.09
CA THR A 429 18.20 14.50 -7.84
C THR A 429 19.52 14.07 -8.47
N TRP A 430 20.25 13.14 -7.87
CA TRP A 430 21.56 12.73 -8.37
C TRP A 430 21.54 11.30 -8.89
N LEU A 431 20.98 10.34 -8.14
CA LEU A 431 21.03 8.93 -8.51
C LEU A 431 20.29 8.65 -9.82
N LYS A 432 19.05 9.13 -9.96
CA LYS A 432 18.25 8.92 -11.18
C LYS A 432 18.89 9.53 -12.42
N ASN A 433 19.50 10.70 -12.27
CA ASN A 433 20.19 11.39 -13.36
C ASN A 433 21.47 10.65 -13.76
N LYS A 434 22.22 10.14 -12.78
CA LYS A 434 23.44 9.35 -13.01
C LYS A 434 23.15 8.00 -13.68
N LEU A 435 22.09 7.32 -13.24
CA LEU A 435 21.65 6.04 -13.81
C LEU A 435 20.80 6.21 -15.08
N GLY A 436 20.34 7.43 -15.35
CA GLY A 436 19.66 7.81 -16.57
C GLY A 436 18.28 7.19 -16.73
N TYR A 437 17.52 6.94 -15.66
CA TYR A 437 16.12 6.53 -15.73
C TYR A 437 15.16 7.70 -15.46
N ASP A 438 13.94 7.64 -16.00
CA ASP A 438 12.91 8.67 -15.82
C ASP A 438 11.79 8.14 -14.91
N ASP A 439 12.07 8.13 -13.60
CA ASP A 439 11.06 8.01 -12.55
C ASP A 439 10.37 9.37 -12.41
N SER A 440 9.18 9.52 -13.02
CA SER A 440 8.64 10.83 -13.37
C SER A 440 8.48 11.77 -12.18
N LEU A 441 7.92 11.24 -11.08
CA LEU A 441 7.57 11.95 -9.85
C LEU A 441 8.31 11.38 -8.62
N ASP A 442 9.45 10.72 -8.86
CA ASP A 442 10.31 10.16 -7.82
C ASP A 442 9.65 9.09 -6.94
N ALA A 443 8.81 8.23 -7.52
CA ALA A 443 8.15 7.16 -6.77
C ALA A 443 9.17 6.15 -6.20
N PHE A 444 10.17 5.74 -6.99
CA PHE A 444 11.28 4.94 -6.47
C PHE A 444 12.20 5.76 -5.58
N GLY A 445 12.49 7.00 -5.98
CA GLY A 445 13.38 7.91 -5.24
C GLY A 445 12.92 8.22 -3.81
N VAL A 446 11.61 8.32 -3.60
CA VAL A 446 10.99 8.62 -2.31
C VAL A 446 10.45 7.35 -1.64
N HIS A 447 9.59 6.57 -2.29
CA HIS A 447 8.98 5.39 -1.66
C HIS A 447 9.92 4.19 -1.61
N GLY A 448 10.59 3.87 -2.73
CA GLY A 448 11.52 2.75 -2.80
C GLY A 448 12.72 2.94 -1.86
N ILE A 449 13.47 4.02 -2.04
CA ILE A 449 14.65 4.33 -1.22
C ILE A 449 14.25 4.68 0.22
N GLY A 450 13.23 5.49 0.44
CA GLY A 450 12.75 5.83 1.79
C GLY A 450 12.29 4.60 2.55
N GLY A 451 11.58 3.67 1.89
CA GLY A 451 11.16 2.40 2.48
C GLY A 451 12.34 1.52 2.86
N ILE A 452 13.37 1.40 2.00
CA ILE A 452 14.60 0.65 2.29
C ILE A 452 15.31 1.22 3.51
N ILE A 453 15.51 2.55 3.54
CA ILE A 453 16.13 3.25 4.68
C ILE A 453 15.34 2.98 5.95
N GLY A 454 14.02 3.17 5.89
CA GLY A 454 13.11 2.95 7.00
C GLY A 454 13.18 1.53 7.56
N ALA A 455 13.10 0.52 6.69
CA ALA A 455 13.17 -0.88 7.09
C ALA A 455 14.52 -1.20 7.76
N ILE A 456 15.63 -0.80 7.15
CA ILE A 456 16.98 -1.03 7.73
C ILE A 456 17.11 -0.34 9.10
N LEU A 457 16.71 0.93 9.20
CA LEU A 457 16.82 1.71 10.44
C LEU A 457 15.82 1.27 11.51
N THR A 458 14.70 0.64 11.14
CA THR A 458 13.83 -0.07 12.10
C THR A 458 14.63 -1.15 12.82
N GLY A 459 15.45 -1.91 12.09
CA GLY A 459 16.32 -2.92 12.68
C GLY A 459 17.42 -2.36 13.58
N VAL A 460 17.74 -1.07 13.48
CA VAL A 460 18.73 -0.37 14.33
C VAL A 460 18.07 0.25 15.57
N PHE A 461 16.92 0.89 15.40
CA PHE A 461 16.31 1.74 16.43
C PHE A 461 15.10 1.12 17.14
N ALA A 462 14.67 -0.09 16.77
CA ALA A 462 13.58 -0.77 17.46
C ALA A 462 13.91 -0.97 18.94
N VAL A 463 12.97 -0.59 19.79
CA VAL A 463 13.04 -0.71 21.24
C VAL A 463 12.04 -1.76 21.68
N LYS A 464 12.54 -2.84 22.28
CA LYS A 464 11.74 -3.98 22.73
C LYS A 464 10.59 -3.56 23.66
N ASP A 465 10.86 -2.64 24.58
CA ASP A 465 9.86 -2.15 25.56
C ASP A 465 8.73 -1.33 24.91
N ILE A 466 8.95 -0.78 23.71
CA ILE A 466 7.92 -0.05 22.95
C ILE A 466 7.15 -1.02 22.05
N GLY A 467 7.89 -1.79 21.25
CA GLY A 467 7.32 -2.55 20.13
C GLY A 467 7.14 -4.04 20.36
N GLY A 468 7.58 -4.56 21.51
CA GLY A 468 7.51 -5.98 21.87
C GLY A 468 8.56 -6.87 21.20
N ALA A 469 9.43 -6.32 20.36
CA ALA A 469 10.41 -7.09 19.58
C ALA A 469 11.76 -6.36 19.48
N ASP A 470 12.84 -7.14 19.49
CA ASP A 470 14.19 -6.65 19.29
C ASP A 470 14.44 -6.31 17.81
N GLY A 471 15.16 -5.23 17.55
CA GLY A 471 15.60 -4.87 16.19
C GLY A 471 16.65 -5.83 15.65
N SER A 472 16.57 -6.14 14.36
CA SER A 472 17.61 -6.91 13.66
C SER A 472 17.78 -6.45 12.22
N VAL A 473 18.89 -5.76 11.96
CA VAL A 473 19.25 -5.29 10.60
C VAL A 473 19.30 -6.45 9.60
N ILE A 474 19.78 -7.63 10.01
CA ILE A 474 19.85 -8.81 9.13
C ILE A 474 18.45 -9.28 8.71
N LEU A 475 17.49 -9.31 9.65
CA LEU A 475 16.12 -9.70 9.33
C LEU A 475 15.44 -8.66 8.43
N GLN A 476 15.65 -7.37 8.69
CA GLN A 476 15.12 -6.32 7.84
C GLN A 476 15.70 -6.38 6.43
N LEU A 477 17.01 -6.63 6.28
CA LEU A 477 17.65 -6.82 4.98
C LEU A 477 17.07 -8.01 4.20
N LYS A 478 16.69 -9.10 4.89
CA LYS A 478 15.97 -10.21 4.25
C LYS A 478 14.62 -9.75 3.70
N GLY A 479 13.80 -9.05 4.49
CA GLY A 479 12.51 -8.51 4.05
C GLY A 479 12.62 -7.54 2.87
N VAL A 480 13.61 -6.64 2.92
CA VAL A 480 13.95 -5.72 1.84
C VAL A 480 14.33 -6.49 0.58
N ALA A 481 15.28 -7.43 0.67
CA ALA A 481 15.78 -8.19 -0.48
C ALA A 481 14.67 -9.03 -1.13
N THR A 482 13.87 -9.73 -0.34
CA THR A 482 12.71 -10.48 -0.83
C THR A 482 11.75 -9.60 -1.60
N THR A 483 11.40 -8.44 -1.05
CA THR A 483 10.43 -7.53 -1.67
C THR A 483 10.97 -6.93 -2.95
N LEU A 484 12.25 -6.51 -2.97
CA LEU A 484 12.88 -5.99 -4.19
C LEU A 484 12.91 -7.04 -5.31
N ILE A 485 13.31 -8.27 -4.99
CA ILE A 485 13.41 -9.36 -5.97
C ILE A 485 12.02 -9.75 -6.46
N TYR A 486 11.08 -10.05 -5.55
CA TYR A 486 9.76 -10.53 -5.91
C TYR A 486 8.94 -9.47 -6.65
N SER A 487 8.84 -8.26 -6.08
CA SER A 487 8.10 -7.16 -6.71
C SER A 487 8.71 -6.77 -8.05
N GLY A 488 10.05 -6.66 -8.12
CA GLY A 488 10.74 -6.32 -9.36
C GLY A 488 10.53 -7.36 -10.46
N LEU A 489 10.73 -8.65 -10.13
CA LEU A 489 10.61 -9.75 -11.09
C LEU A 489 9.17 -9.91 -11.61
N VAL A 490 8.19 -9.99 -10.70
CA VAL A 490 6.79 -10.19 -11.10
C VAL A 490 6.26 -8.96 -11.84
N SER A 491 6.61 -7.74 -11.41
CA SER A 491 6.25 -6.52 -12.15
C SER A 491 6.82 -6.52 -13.56
N PHE A 492 8.09 -6.93 -13.74
CA PHE A 492 8.71 -7.01 -15.07
C PHE A 492 7.97 -8.00 -15.97
N ILE A 493 7.67 -9.20 -15.47
CA ILE A 493 6.95 -10.23 -16.22
C ILE A 493 5.56 -9.71 -16.63
N LEU A 494 4.80 -9.13 -15.69
CA LEU A 494 3.46 -8.59 -15.95
C LEU A 494 3.50 -7.49 -17.02
N LEU A 495 4.42 -6.54 -16.89
CA LEU A 495 4.57 -5.46 -17.86
C LEU A 495 4.90 -6.01 -19.26
N LYS A 496 5.80 -6.98 -19.38
CA LYS A 496 6.14 -7.58 -20.68
C LYS A 496 4.98 -8.33 -21.32
N ILE A 497 4.20 -9.06 -20.53
CA ILE A 497 2.99 -9.74 -21.02
C ILE A 497 1.96 -8.71 -21.51
N ILE A 498 1.71 -7.65 -20.74
CA ILE A 498 0.74 -6.61 -21.10
C ILE A 498 1.21 -5.86 -22.35
N ASP A 499 2.51 -5.57 -22.46
CA ASP A 499 3.07 -4.91 -23.64
C ASP A 499 2.85 -5.73 -24.91
N ALA A 500 3.06 -7.04 -24.83
CA ALA A 500 2.86 -7.94 -25.97
C ALA A 500 1.39 -8.05 -26.43
N VAL A 501 0.42 -7.81 -25.54
CA VAL A 501 -1.01 -8.02 -25.84
C VAL A 501 -1.76 -6.70 -26.12
N ILE A 502 -1.46 -5.64 -25.38
CA ILE A 502 -2.19 -4.36 -25.38
C ILE A 502 -1.27 -3.19 -25.78
N GLY A 503 0.02 -3.31 -25.49
CA GLY A 503 1.00 -2.23 -25.55
C GLY A 503 0.89 -1.31 -24.33
N LEU A 504 2.03 -0.99 -23.70
CA LEU A 504 2.06 -0.21 -22.46
C LEU A 504 1.98 1.31 -22.67
N ARG A 505 2.69 1.79 -23.69
CA ARG A 505 2.95 3.23 -23.89
C ARG A 505 2.04 3.83 -24.96
N VAL A 506 1.63 5.08 -24.76
CA VAL A 506 1.03 5.88 -25.84
C VAL A 506 2.07 6.19 -26.92
N THR A 507 1.62 6.61 -28.11
CA THR A 507 2.51 7.08 -29.17
C THR A 507 3.19 8.40 -28.78
N GLU A 508 4.30 8.74 -29.46
CA GLU A 508 5.00 10.00 -29.17
C GLU A 508 4.14 11.23 -29.43
N GLU A 509 3.29 11.21 -30.46
CA GLU A 509 2.35 12.29 -30.76
C GLU A 509 1.30 12.45 -29.65
N GLU A 510 0.73 11.34 -29.20
CA GLU A 510 -0.22 11.33 -28.08
C GLU A 510 0.42 11.84 -26.78
N GLU A 511 1.68 11.47 -26.52
CA GLU A 511 2.44 11.98 -25.37
C GLU A 511 2.71 13.49 -25.49
N ARG A 512 2.93 14.01 -26.70
CA ARG A 512 3.11 15.45 -26.97
C ARG A 512 1.81 16.23 -26.82
N GLU A 513 0.70 15.68 -27.30
CA GLU A 513 -0.64 16.28 -27.17
C GLU A 513 -1.10 16.33 -25.71
N GLY A 514 -0.91 15.24 -24.97
CA GLY A 514 -1.27 15.12 -23.55
C GLY A 514 -2.37 14.11 -23.30
N LEU A 515 -2.24 13.38 -22.19
CA LEU A 515 -3.11 12.26 -21.86
C LEU A 515 -4.53 12.70 -21.49
N ASP A 516 -4.72 13.93 -21.02
CA ASP A 516 -6.06 14.46 -20.69
C ASP A 516 -6.94 14.45 -21.95
N VAL A 517 -6.43 14.99 -23.05
CA VAL A 517 -7.16 15.05 -24.33
C VAL A 517 -7.22 13.67 -24.98
N VAL A 518 -6.08 12.99 -25.08
CA VAL A 518 -5.97 11.75 -25.86
C VAL A 518 -6.73 10.59 -25.22
N LEU A 519 -6.61 10.41 -23.90
CA LEU A 519 -7.18 9.26 -23.20
C LEU A 519 -8.55 9.55 -22.59
N HIS A 520 -8.84 10.82 -22.27
CA HIS A 520 -10.06 11.20 -21.56
C HIS A 520 -10.95 12.17 -22.34
N GLY A 521 -10.45 12.84 -23.38
CA GLY A 521 -11.22 13.81 -24.16
C GLY A 521 -11.50 15.12 -23.42
N GLU A 522 -10.69 15.42 -22.39
CA GLU A 522 -10.91 16.53 -21.47
C GLU A 522 -9.66 17.43 -21.41
N HIS A 523 -9.80 18.66 -20.94
CA HIS A 523 -8.68 19.56 -20.68
C HIS A 523 -9.01 20.53 -19.54
N VAL A 524 -7.98 21.01 -18.85
CA VAL A 524 -8.09 22.08 -17.86
C VAL A 524 -7.85 23.41 -18.55
N GLU A 525 -8.76 24.37 -18.40
CA GLU A 525 -8.63 25.73 -18.96
C GLU A 525 -7.57 26.59 -18.25
#